data_AF-A0A1B7VW77-F1
#
_entry.id   AF-A0A1B7VW77-F1
#
_cell.length_a   1.000
_cell.length_b   1.000
_cell.length_c   1.000
_cell.angle_alpha   90.00
_cell.angle_beta   90.00
_cell.angle_gamma   90.00
#
_symmetry.space_group_name_H-M   'P 1'
#
loop_
_entity.id
_entity.type
_entity.pdbx_description
1 polymer ?
#
loop_
_entity_poly.entity_id
_entity_poly.type
_entity_poly.pdbx_seq_one_letter_code
_entity_poly.pdbx_strand_id
1 'polypeptide(L)' 'MSLTISDEVLNSSGMTGSELLVEIAIMLFLQERVSLGKASKIAEMNYVEFQELLAQRNISMHYDV' A
#
# COMPACT_ATOMS: atom_id res chain seq x y z
N MET A 1 15.81 6.23 10.31
CA MET A 1 15.09 7.45 9.91
C MET A 1 13.61 7.12 9.89
N SER A 2 12.75 7.98 10.43
CA SER A 2 11.28 7.82 10.42
C SER A 2 10.65 8.86 9.50
N LEU A 3 9.60 8.46 8.78
CA LEU A 3 8.70 9.35 8.06
C LEU A 3 7.43 9.49 8.91
N THR A 4 6.99 10.73 9.19
CA THR A 4 5.80 11.01 9.98
C THR A 4 4.79 11.73 9.10
N ILE A 5 3.54 11.27 9.12
CA ILE A 5 2.41 11.93 8.46
C ILE A 5 1.63 12.70 9.52
N SER A 6 1.39 13.98 9.28
CA SER A 6 0.62 14.83 10.18
C SER A 6 -0.89 14.59 10.05
N ASP A 7 -1.64 14.82 11.13
CA ASP A 7 -3.09 14.68 11.14
C ASP A 7 -3.78 15.59 10.11
N GLU A 8 -3.20 16.76 9.80
CA GLU A 8 -3.71 17.64 8.75
C GLU A 8 -3.78 16.94 7.38
N VAL A 9 -2.80 16.10 7.06
CA VAL A 9 -2.75 15.35 5.79
C VAL A 9 -3.83 14.26 5.80
N LEU A 10 -4.00 13.55 6.91
CA LEU A 10 -5.02 12.52 7.08
C LEU A 10 -6.44 13.12 7.00
N ASN A 11 -6.66 14.24 7.67
CA ASN A 11 -7.94 14.96 7.63
C ASN A 11 -8.26 15.48 6.22
N SER A 12 -7.24 15.95 5.49
CA SER A 12 -7.41 16.45 4.12
C SER A 12 -7.67 15.32 3.11
N SER A 13 -7.13 14.12 3.34
CA SER A 13 -7.41 12.96 2.48
C SER A 13 -8.73 12.26 2.83
N GLY A 14 -9.28 12.50 4.03
CA GLY A 14 -10.44 11.78 4.55
C GLY A 14 -10.14 10.32 4.87
N MET A 15 -8.87 9.97 5.08
CA MET A 15 -8.40 8.61 5.35
C MET A 15 -7.84 8.51 6.77
N THR A 16 -8.01 7.34 7.37
CA THR A 16 -7.22 6.93 8.53
C THR A 16 -5.76 6.72 8.15
N GLY A 17 -4.87 6.70 9.14
CA GLY A 17 -3.45 6.41 8.93
C GLY A 17 -3.23 5.05 8.27
N SER A 18 -3.99 4.03 8.66
CA SER A 18 -3.91 2.69 8.08
C SER A 18 -4.37 2.67 6.62
N GLU A 19 -5.47 3.34 6.28
CA GLU A 19 -5.93 3.43 4.88
C GLU A 19 -4.89 4.13 4.01
N LEU A 20 -4.34 5.26 4.46
CA LEU A 20 -3.30 5.97 3.71
C LEU A 20 -2.03 5.11 3.54
N LEU A 21 -1.66 4.34 4.55
CA LEU A 21 -0.51 3.45 4.49
C LEU A 21 -0.70 2.33 3.46
N VAL A 22 -1.92 1.80 3.34
CA VAL A 22 -2.29 0.85 2.27
C VAL A 22 -2.17 1.51 0.90
N GLU A 23 -2.69 2.73 0.72
CA GLU A 23 -2.56 3.45 -0.57
C GLU A 23 -1.10 3.72 -0.95
N ILE A 24 -0.26 4.08 0.03
CA ILE A 24 1.18 4.26 -0.19
C ILE A 24 1.84 2.94 -0.60
N ALA A 25 1.50 1.83 0.06
CA ALA A 25 2.03 0.51 -0.29
C ALA A 25 1.65 0.10 -1.72
N ILE A 26 0.39 0.31 -2.12
CA ILE A 26 -0.09 0.05 -3.49
C ILE A 26 0.65 0.92 -4.49
N MET A 27 0.77 2.23 -4.22
CA MET A 27 1.48 3.16 -5.10
C MET A 27 2.93 2.73 -5.33
N LEU A 28 3.64 2.38 -4.26
CA LEU A 28 5.04 1.94 -4.34
C LEU A 28 5.18 0.62 -5.11
N PHE A 29 4.21 -0.30 -4.95
CA PHE A 29 4.15 -1.55 -5.70
C PHE A 29 3.91 -1.31 -7.20
N LEU A 30 2.91 -0.50 -7.55
CA LEU A 30 2.56 -0.15 -8.93
C LEU A 30 3.69 0.60 -9.66
N GLN A 31 4.52 1.34 -8.94
CA GLN A 31 5.70 2.02 -9.47
C GLN A 31 6.97 1.12 -9.49
N GLU A 32 6.82 -0.17 -9.21
CA GLU A 32 7.92 -1.15 -9.15
C GLU A 32 9.05 -0.74 -8.18
N ARG A 33 8.75 0.08 -7.18
CA ARG A 33 9.72 0.55 -6.17
C ARG A 33 9.94 -0.48 -5.08
N VAL A 34 8.94 -1.32 -4.82
CA VAL A 34 8.97 -2.38 -3.82
C VAL A 34 8.31 -3.64 -4.37
N SER A 35 8.77 -4.81 -3.92
CA SER A 35 8.11 -6.07 -4.26
C SER A 35 6.76 -6.20 -3.56
N LEU A 36 5.90 -7.10 -4.04
CA LEU A 36 4.59 -7.41 -3.46
C LEU A 36 4.71 -7.76 -1.96
N GLY A 37 5.67 -8.61 -1.58
CA GLY A 37 5.91 -8.97 -0.19
C GLY A 37 6.51 -7.85 0.68
N LYS A 38 7.10 -6.81 0.07
CA LYS A 38 7.53 -5.61 0.79
C LYS A 38 6.37 -4.63 0.93
N ALA A 39 5.53 -4.49 -0.09
CA ALA A 39 4.31 -3.70 -0.06
C ALA A 39 3.33 -4.22 1.01
N SER A 40 3.13 -5.54 1.11
CA SER A 40 2.27 -6.12 2.15
C SER A 40 2.73 -5.73 3.57
N LYS A 41 4.05 -5.75 3.80
CA LYS A 41 4.64 -5.32 5.09
C LYS A 41 4.47 -3.83 5.35
N ILE A 42 4.57 -2.99 4.32
CA ILE A 42 4.31 -1.54 4.45
C ILE A 42 2.85 -1.32 4.80
N ALA A 43 1.93 -2.04 4.14
CA ALA A 43 0.50 -2.01 4.41
C ALA A 43 0.08 -2.70 5.73
N GLU A 44 1.04 -3.14 6.55
CA GLU A 44 0.82 -3.82 7.83
C GLU A 44 -0.11 -5.04 7.73
N MET A 45 -0.06 -5.76 6.61
CA MET A 45 -0.87 -6.95 6.36
C MET A 45 -0.04 -8.12 5.85
N ASN A 46 -0.60 -9.31 5.94
CA ASN A 46 0.07 -10.49 5.43
C ASN A 46 0.05 -10.50 3.88
N TYR A 47 0.89 -11.36 3.30
CA TYR A 47 1.05 -11.43 1.84
C TYR A 47 -0.26 -11.76 1.11
N VAL A 48 -1.04 -12.69 1.64
CA VAL A 48 -2.29 -13.15 1.03
C VAL A 48 -3.36 -12.06 1.10
N GLU A 49 -3.50 -11.39 2.25
CA GLU A 49 -4.40 -10.25 2.43
C GLU A 49 -4.11 -9.12 1.43
N PHE A 50 -2.84 -8.78 1.25
CA PHE A 50 -2.45 -7.74 0.29
C PHE A 50 -2.74 -8.19 -1.14
N GLN A 51 -2.47 -9.45 -1.47
CA GLN A 51 -2.77 -10.02 -2.78
C GLN A 51 -4.27 -10.00 -3.09
N GLU A 52 -5.11 -10.38 -2.13
CA GLU A 52 -6.57 -10.32 -2.24
C GLU A 52 -7.07 -8.88 -2.40
N LEU A 53 -6.50 -7.94 -1.66
CA LEU A 53 -6.81 -6.52 -1.77
C LEU A 53 -6.51 -5.96 -3.16
N LEU A 54 -5.36 -6.31 -3.75
CA LEU A 54 -5.03 -5.94 -5.13
C LEU A 54 -6.03 -6.55 -6.13
N ALA A 55 -6.37 -7.83 -5.95
CA ALA A 55 -7.33 -8.52 -6.80
C ALA A 55 -8.74 -7.88 -6.74
N GLN A 56 -9.23 -7.54 -5.54
CA GLN A 56 -10.50 -6.84 -5.34
C GLN A 56 -10.54 -5.48 -6.05
N ARG A 57 -9.38 -4.82 -6.16
CA ARG A 57 -9.22 -3.53 -6.84
C ARG A 57 -8.88 -3.66 -8.33
N ASN A 58 -8.90 -4.87 -8.90
CA ASN A 58 -8.50 -5.17 -10.29
C ASN A 58 -7.08 -4.68 -10.64
N ILE A 59 -6.19 -4.63 -9.66
CA ILE A 59 -4.79 -4.27 -9.87
C ILE A 59 -4.06 -5.52 -10.33
N SER A 60 -3.68 -5.55 -11.61
CA SER A 60 -2.97 -6.70 -12.15
C SER A 60 -1.58 -6.84 -11.54
N MET A 61 -1.29 -8.04 -11.06
CA MET A 61 0.00 -8.41 -10.48
C MET A 61 1.03 -8.78 -11.55
N HIS A 62 1.04 -8.09 -12.71
CA HIS A 62 1.95 -8.40 -13.81
C HIS A 62 3.39 -8.17 -13.33
N TYR A 63 3.99 -9.23 -12.80
CA TYR A 63 5.42 -9.40 -12.78
C TYR A 63 5.78 -9.93 -14.15
N ASP A 64 6.58 -9.18 -14.90
CA ASP A 64 7.37 -9.77 -15.97
C ASP A 64 8.16 -10.94 -15.35
N VAL A 65 7.82 -12.15 -15.82
CA VAL A 65 8.45 -13.42 -15.45
C VAL A 65 9.88 -13.50 -15.95
#